data_AF-A0AA95MN12-F1
#
_entry.id   AF-A0AA95MN12-F1
#
_cell.length_a   1.000
_cell.length_b   1.000
_cell.length_c   1.000
_cell.angle_alpha   90.00
_cell.angle_beta   90.00
_cell.angle_gamma   90.00
#
_symmetry.space_group_name_H-M   'P 1'
#
loop_
_entity.id
_entity.type
_entity.pdbx_description
1 polymer ?
#
loop_
_entity_poly.entity_id
_entity_poly.type
_entity_poly.pdbx_seq_one_letter_code
_entity_poly.pdbx_strand_id
1 'polypeptide(L)'
;MKDILAIFCLIFFCTSIVVSAEIPNLPKQTLVVGNEKEGVYLYATPNPKADLYTNFRVKIGKKVVDTYGWEVQMREERQPELHVIDLNNDGKKEIVVILTLGTGTWVVQKEAHILQQVETSDGKAYEEMDIDNPVHTIERDFKISATAKTIQVKGRKHLWKAANPCGSTYFRNRFPLSQSVNWKVEGNNLVADVGLTITSNCVPGGFILKYKQRGEIYIAKQIDVNL
;
A
#
# COMPACT_ATOMS: atom_id res chain seq x y z
N MET A 1 11.74 -81.21 33.29
CA MET A 1 12.61 -80.03 33.08
C MET A 1 12.09 -79.33 31.84
N LYS A 2 11.68 -78.06 31.97
CA LYS A 2 11.00 -77.28 30.91
C LYS A 2 12.04 -76.41 30.21
N ASP A 3 12.17 -76.57 28.91
CA ASP A 3 12.92 -75.66 28.05
C ASP A 3 12.12 -74.36 27.84
N ILE A 4 12.78 -73.22 28.08
CA ILE A 4 12.23 -71.89 27.88
C ILE A 4 12.70 -71.39 26.51
N LEU A 5 11.76 -71.23 25.58
CA LEU A 5 12.00 -70.62 24.28
C LEU A 5 11.86 -69.09 24.42
N ALA A 6 12.96 -68.37 24.27
CA ALA A 6 12.98 -66.91 24.25
C ALA A 6 12.67 -66.40 22.83
N ILE A 7 11.55 -65.69 22.67
CA ILE A 7 11.18 -65.00 21.42
C ILE A 7 11.80 -63.60 21.46
N PHE A 8 12.78 -63.36 20.58
CA PHE A 8 13.40 -62.06 20.37
C PHE A 8 12.49 -61.21 19.46
N CYS A 9 11.80 -60.22 20.03
CA CYS A 9 10.97 -59.29 19.27
C CYS A 9 11.87 -58.15 18.75
N LEU A 10 12.24 -58.22 17.46
CA LEU A 10 13.04 -57.20 16.81
C LEU A 10 12.13 -55.99 16.47
N ILE A 11 12.16 -54.96 17.31
CA ILE A 11 11.43 -53.70 17.05
C ILE A 11 12.23 -52.89 16.03
N PHE A 12 11.75 -52.86 14.79
CA PHE A 12 12.30 -52.04 13.72
C PHE A 12 11.87 -50.57 13.94
N PHE A 13 12.74 -49.75 14.52
CA PHE A 13 12.57 -48.29 14.53
C PHE A 13 12.83 -47.75 13.11
N CYS A 14 11.76 -47.63 12.34
CA CYS A 14 11.81 -46.92 11.06
C CYS A 14 11.80 -45.41 11.36
N THR A 15 12.98 -44.80 11.54
CA THR A 15 13.09 -43.34 11.60
C THR A 15 12.81 -42.79 10.22
N SER A 16 11.60 -42.27 10.00
CA SER A 16 11.25 -41.57 8.77
C SER A 16 12.10 -40.29 8.69
N ILE A 17 13.16 -40.32 7.88
CA ILE A 17 13.85 -39.09 7.48
C ILE A 17 12.89 -38.38 6.52
N VAL A 18 12.19 -37.36 7.02
CA VAL A 18 11.48 -36.42 6.15
C VAL A 18 12.53 -35.54 5.50
N VAL A 19 13.04 -35.97 4.34
CA VAL A 19 13.80 -35.09 3.45
C VAL A 19 12.80 -34.07 2.91
N SER A 20 12.82 -32.85 3.44
CA SER A 20 12.10 -31.73 2.84
C SER A 20 12.76 -31.44 1.49
N ALA A 21 12.13 -31.88 0.41
CA ALA A 21 12.54 -31.49 -0.92
C ALA A 21 12.25 -29.99 -1.08
N GLU A 22 13.30 -29.17 -1.17
CA GLU A 22 13.16 -27.80 -1.66
C GLU A 22 12.49 -27.87 -3.03
N ILE A 23 11.31 -27.25 -3.17
CA ILE A 23 10.57 -27.23 -4.43
C ILE A 23 11.43 -26.43 -5.43
N PRO A 24 12.04 -27.10 -6.43
CA PRO A 24 13.02 -26.47 -7.30
C PRO A 24 12.26 -25.73 -8.39
N ASN A 25 11.80 -24.50 -8.09
CA ASN A 25 11.36 -23.45 -9.02
C ASN A 25 10.54 -22.32 -8.36
N LEU A 26 10.46 -22.22 -7.03
CA LEU A 26 9.92 -20.98 -6.45
C LEU A 26 10.90 -19.83 -6.74
N PRO A 27 10.46 -18.78 -7.46
CA PRO A 27 11.32 -17.64 -7.73
C PRO A 27 11.78 -17.03 -6.41
N LYS A 28 13.10 -16.85 -6.28
CA LYS A 28 13.76 -16.39 -5.06
C LYS A 28 13.27 -15.00 -4.69
N GLN A 29 12.71 -14.86 -3.49
CA GLN A 29 12.32 -13.55 -2.96
C GLN A 29 13.57 -12.67 -2.73
N THR A 30 13.41 -11.38 -3.03
CA THR A 30 14.43 -10.34 -2.89
C THR A 30 13.96 -9.34 -1.85
N LEU A 31 14.88 -8.90 -0.97
CA LEU A 31 14.61 -7.78 -0.06
C LEU A 31 14.51 -6.49 -0.88
N VAL A 32 13.40 -5.76 -0.76
CA VAL A 32 13.16 -4.55 -1.55
C VAL A 32 13.30 -3.27 -0.73
N VAL A 33 12.89 -3.30 0.55
CA VAL A 33 13.12 -2.22 1.50
C VAL A 33 13.08 -2.78 2.93
N GLY A 34 13.80 -2.16 3.85
CA GLY A 34 13.84 -2.59 5.25
C GLY A 34 13.93 -1.42 6.23
N ASN A 35 13.34 -1.62 7.40
CA ASN A 35 13.50 -0.79 8.58
C ASN A 35 14.17 -1.64 9.66
N GLU A 36 15.51 -1.57 9.71
CA GLU A 36 16.31 -2.40 10.61
C GLU A 36 16.04 -2.12 12.08
N LYS A 37 15.80 -0.85 12.43
CA LYS A 37 15.52 -0.42 13.81
C LYS A 37 14.29 -1.12 14.39
N GLU A 38 13.28 -1.31 13.57
CA GLU A 38 12.01 -1.93 13.99
C GLU A 38 11.92 -3.41 13.56
N GLY A 39 12.94 -3.94 12.88
CA GLY A 39 12.99 -5.33 12.41
C GLY A 39 11.90 -5.67 11.39
N VAL A 40 11.52 -4.72 10.54
CA VAL A 40 10.49 -4.86 9.51
C VAL A 40 11.13 -4.83 8.12
N TYR A 41 10.78 -5.80 7.27
CA TYR A 41 11.40 -5.96 5.95
C TYR A 41 10.34 -6.31 4.91
N LEU A 42 10.34 -5.62 3.78
CA LEU A 42 9.51 -5.93 2.63
C LEU A 42 10.31 -6.77 1.65
N TYR A 43 9.76 -7.92 1.28
CA TYR A 43 10.30 -8.80 0.25
C TYR A 43 9.33 -8.87 -0.92
N ALA A 44 9.87 -9.09 -2.12
CA ALA A 44 9.07 -9.35 -3.30
C ALA A 44 9.77 -10.34 -4.23
N THR A 45 8.99 -10.95 -5.11
CA THR A 45 9.47 -11.88 -6.12
C THR A 45 9.65 -11.14 -7.44
N PRO A 46 10.87 -11.02 -7.99
CA PRO A 46 11.07 -10.48 -9.32
C PRO A 46 10.51 -11.43 -10.38
N ASN A 47 9.74 -10.89 -11.32
CA ASN A 47 9.34 -11.55 -12.56
C ASN A 47 10.26 -11.05 -13.70
N PRO A 48 11.31 -11.83 -14.06
CA PRO A 48 12.31 -11.39 -15.03
C PRO A 48 11.78 -11.21 -16.45
N LYS A 49 10.56 -11.68 -16.77
CA LYS A 49 9.97 -11.53 -18.10
C LYS A 49 9.18 -10.23 -18.28
N ALA A 50 8.76 -9.61 -17.18
CA ALA A 50 7.83 -8.48 -17.21
C ALA A 50 8.38 -7.21 -16.54
N ASP A 51 9.60 -7.25 -15.97
CA ASP A 51 10.14 -6.15 -15.15
C ASP A 51 9.19 -5.78 -13.99
N LEU A 52 8.46 -6.78 -13.48
CA LEU A 52 7.46 -6.65 -12.42
C LEU A 52 7.94 -7.37 -11.17
N TYR A 53 7.57 -6.84 -10.02
CA TYR A 53 7.71 -7.50 -8.74
C TYR A 53 6.32 -7.83 -8.21
N THR A 54 6.16 -9.06 -7.74
CA THR A 54 4.88 -9.62 -7.26
C THR A 54 5.09 -10.41 -5.98
N ASN A 55 4.00 -10.95 -5.42
CA ASN A 55 4.05 -11.81 -4.22
C ASN A 55 4.80 -11.15 -3.07
N PHE A 56 4.44 -9.90 -2.78
CA PHE A 56 5.04 -9.14 -1.70
C PHE A 56 4.77 -9.81 -0.36
N ARG A 57 5.75 -9.70 0.54
CA ARG A 57 5.65 -10.20 1.92
C ARG A 57 6.29 -9.21 2.87
N VAL A 58 5.62 -8.96 3.99
CA VAL A 58 6.18 -8.16 5.08
C VAL A 58 6.64 -9.09 6.19
N LYS A 59 7.94 -9.10 6.46
CA LYS A 59 8.53 -9.80 7.59
C LYS A 59 8.64 -8.85 8.78
N ILE A 60 8.11 -9.27 9.92
CA ILE A 60 8.03 -8.50 11.16
C ILE A 60 8.64 -9.36 12.28
N GLY A 61 9.94 -9.19 12.54
CA GLY A 61 10.69 -10.11 13.38
C GLY A 61 10.63 -11.56 12.84
N LYS A 62 9.93 -12.45 13.55
CA LYS A 62 9.72 -13.86 13.15
C LYS A 62 8.41 -14.09 12.37
N LYS A 63 7.51 -13.11 12.33
CA LYS A 63 6.23 -13.21 11.60
C LYS A 63 6.42 -12.81 10.15
N VAL A 64 5.61 -13.41 9.28
CA VAL A 64 5.54 -13.07 7.85
C VAL A 64 4.08 -12.85 7.52
N VAL A 65 3.78 -11.74 6.85
CA VAL A 65 2.46 -11.40 6.32
C VAL A 65 2.55 -11.53 4.80
N ASP A 66 1.80 -12.46 4.24
CA ASP A 66 1.59 -12.54 2.79
C ASP A 66 0.64 -11.44 2.36
N THR A 67 0.98 -10.74 1.28
CA THR A 67 0.15 -9.70 0.69
C THR A 67 -0.35 -10.18 -0.66
N TYR A 68 -1.60 -9.86 -1.00
CA TYR A 68 -2.24 -10.35 -2.21
C TYR A 68 -2.52 -9.19 -3.16
N GLY A 69 -2.20 -9.38 -4.44
CA GLY A 69 -2.51 -8.40 -5.50
C GLY A 69 -1.52 -7.25 -5.65
N TRP A 70 -0.54 -7.09 -4.76
CA TRP A 70 0.49 -6.06 -4.90
C TRP A 70 1.41 -6.41 -6.07
N GLU A 71 1.47 -5.53 -7.07
CA GLU A 71 2.29 -5.69 -8.26
C GLU A 71 2.82 -4.33 -8.72
N VAL A 72 4.13 -4.21 -8.86
CA VAL A 72 4.76 -2.98 -9.35
C VAL A 72 5.99 -3.23 -10.20
N GLN A 73 6.21 -2.34 -11.16
CA GLN A 73 7.50 -2.21 -11.84
C GLN A 73 8.45 -1.40 -10.94
N MET A 74 9.41 -2.08 -10.33
CA MET A 74 10.39 -1.40 -9.47
C MET A 74 11.63 -0.98 -10.27
N ARG A 75 11.97 0.30 -10.14
CA ARG A 75 13.19 0.93 -10.65
C ARG A 75 13.79 1.78 -9.55
N GLU A 76 15.00 2.29 -9.75
CA GLU A 76 15.70 3.10 -8.75
C GLU A 76 14.85 4.30 -8.30
N GLU A 77 14.15 4.95 -9.23
CA GLU A 77 13.27 6.09 -9.00
C GLU A 77 11.86 5.72 -8.49
N ARG A 78 11.57 4.42 -8.29
CA ARG A 78 10.25 3.88 -7.88
C ARG A 78 10.37 2.85 -6.76
N GLN A 79 11.38 2.99 -5.89
CA GLN A 79 11.52 2.09 -4.75
C GLN A 79 10.31 2.21 -3.81
N PRO A 80 9.82 1.08 -3.25
CA PRO A 80 8.82 1.10 -2.20
C PRO A 80 9.28 1.90 -0.98
N GLU A 81 8.34 2.59 -0.35
CA GLU A 81 8.57 3.20 0.96
C GLU A 81 8.01 2.28 2.06
N LEU A 82 8.71 2.19 3.18
CA LEU A 82 8.31 1.41 4.35
C LEU A 82 8.42 2.25 5.61
N HIS A 83 7.27 2.52 6.22
CA HIS A 83 7.16 3.30 7.44
C HIS A 83 6.62 2.41 8.58
N VAL A 84 7.13 2.60 9.79
CA VAL A 84 6.67 1.90 10.99
C VAL A 84 6.33 2.96 12.05
N ILE A 85 5.05 3.32 12.15
CA ILE A 85 4.58 4.51 12.86
C ILE A 85 3.25 4.24 13.56
N ASP A 86 3.00 4.90 14.68
CA ASP A 86 1.70 4.89 15.36
C ASP A 86 0.76 5.89 14.65
N LEU A 87 -0.01 5.35 13.69
CA LEU A 87 -0.82 6.13 12.75
C LEU A 87 -2.17 6.49 13.37
N ASN A 88 -2.70 5.65 14.26
CA ASN A 88 -3.99 5.84 14.91
C ASN A 88 -3.88 6.45 16.33
N ASN A 89 -2.68 6.62 16.86
CA ASN A 89 -2.35 7.11 18.21
C ASN A 89 -2.85 6.19 19.34
N ASP A 90 -2.87 4.87 19.12
CA ASP A 90 -3.22 3.88 20.15
C ASP A 90 -1.99 3.36 20.93
N GLY A 91 -0.80 3.85 20.60
CA GLY A 91 0.47 3.45 21.20
C GLY A 91 1.12 2.23 20.55
N LYS A 92 0.47 1.60 19.56
CA LYS A 92 1.02 0.54 18.72
C LYS A 92 1.36 1.13 17.35
N LYS A 93 2.39 0.58 16.71
CA LYS A 93 2.81 1.03 15.38
C LYS A 93 2.16 0.18 14.30
N GLU A 94 1.62 0.83 13.29
CA GLU A 94 1.27 0.24 12.01
C GLU A 94 2.49 0.22 11.08
N ILE A 95 2.44 -0.68 10.10
CA ILE A 95 3.40 -0.73 9.01
C ILE A 95 2.71 -0.16 7.78
N VAL A 96 3.21 0.95 7.26
CA VAL A 96 2.71 1.57 6.04
C VAL A 96 3.68 1.26 4.91
N VAL A 97 3.18 0.62 3.85
CA VAL A 97 3.92 0.40 2.61
C VAL A 97 3.33 1.31 1.55
N ILE A 98 4.18 2.08 0.87
CA ILE A 98 3.77 2.91 -0.26
C ILE A 98 4.47 2.39 -1.51
N LEU A 99 3.67 1.99 -2.50
CA LEU A 99 4.14 1.47 -3.77
C LEU A 99 3.95 2.51 -4.86
N THR A 100 4.93 2.67 -5.75
CA THR A 100 4.83 3.56 -6.91
C THR A 100 4.46 2.75 -8.14
N LEU A 101 3.22 2.90 -8.61
CA LEU A 101 2.71 2.24 -9.82
C LEU A 101 3.21 2.91 -11.10
N GLY A 102 3.33 4.23 -11.08
CA GLY A 102 3.65 5.01 -12.26
C GLY A 102 4.09 6.44 -11.94
N THR A 103 5.06 6.92 -12.70
CA THR A 103 5.55 8.31 -12.64
C THR A 103 5.75 8.87 -14.04
N GLY A 104 5.53 10.17 -14.18
CA GLY A 104 5.79 10.98 -15.37
C GLY A 104 5.75 12.46 -15.00
N THR A 105 6.00 13.37 -15.94
CA THR A 105 6.13 14.81 -15.68
C THR A 105 4.96 15.43 -14.90
N TRP A 106 3.77 14.84 -15.01
CA TRP A 106 2.55 15.26 -14.31
C TRP A 106 1.70 14.08 -13.80
N VAL A 107 2.27 12.89 -13.83
CA VAL A 107 1.61 11.65 -13.41
C VAL A 107 2.37 11.14 -12.21
N VAL A 108 1.64 10.90 -11.13
CA VAL A 108 2.13 10.19 -9.96
C VAL A 108 1.02 9.27 -9.52
N GLN A 109 1.28 7.97 -9.56
CA GLN A 109 0.32 6.96 -9.18
C GLN A 109 0.99 6.11 -8.13
N LYS A 110 0.63 6.37 -6.88
CA LYS A 110 1.02 5.55 -5.75
C LYS A 110 -0.17 4.82 -5.17
N GLU A 111 0.10 3.70 -4.53
CA GLU A 111 -0.82 2.98 -3.66
C GLU A 111 -0.23 2.94 -2.25
N ALA A 112 -1.11 2.96 -1.25
CA ALA A 112 -0.73 2.82 0.15
C ALA A 112 -1.41 1.58 0.73
N HIS A 113 -0.66 0.89 1.58
CA HIS A 113 -1.11 -0.29 2.30
C HIS A 113 -0.75 -0.13 3.77
N ILE A 114 -1.66 -0.52 4.67
CA ILE A 114 -1.44 -0.43 6.12
C ILE A 114 -1.60 -1.82 6.70
N LEU A 115 -0.57 -2.35 7.34
CA LEU A 115 -0.67 -3.54 8.16
C LEU A 115 -0.78 -3.14 9.63
N GLN A 116 -1.83 -3.61 10.30
CA GLN A 116 -2.11 -3.32 11.70
C GLN A 116 -2.15 -4.61 12.51
N GLN A 117 -1.65 -4.55 13.74
CA GLN A 117 -1.73 -5.68 14.65
C GLN A 117 -3.15 -5.80 15.21
N VAL A 118 -3.76 -6.97 15.01
CA VAL A 118 -5.08 -7.32 15.54
C VAL A 118 -4.98 -8.47 16.53
N GLU A 119 -5.95 -8.55 17.44
CA GLU A 119 -6.12 -9.69 18.34
C GLU A 119 -7.02 -10.73 17.66
N THR A 120 -6.58 -11.98 17.63
CA THR A 120 -7.31 -13.13 17.06
C THR A 120 -7.45 -14.23 18.12
N SER A 121 -8.23 -15.27 17.82
CA SER A 121 -8.35 -16.45 18.71
C SER A 121 -7.01 -17.14 18.97
N ASP A 122 -6.07 -17.05 18.02
CA ASP A 122 -4.76 -17.71 18.07
C ASP A 122 -3.65 -16.76 18.56
N GLY A 123 -4.02 -15.60 19.11
CA GLY A 123 -3.11 -14.61 19.67
C GLY A 123 -3.10 -13.30 18.86
N LYS A 124 -1.93 -12.86 18.40
CA LYS A 124 -1.80 -11.59 17.66
C LYS A 124 -1.45 -11.85 16.20
N ALA A 125 -2.22 -11.29 15.28
CA ALA A 125 -1.94 -11.31 13.85
C ALA A 125 -1.64 -9.90 13.33
N TYR A 126 -1.23 -9.81 12.07
CA TYR A 126 -1.21 -8.56 11.33
C TYR A 126 -2.17 -8.71 10.15
N GLU A 127 -3.06 -7.75 9.99
CA GLU A 127 -4.04 -7.70 8.91
C GLU A 127 -3.85 -6.41 8.11
N GLU A 128 -4.13 -6.49 6.81
CA GLU A 128 -4.17 -5.31 5.95
C GLU A 128 -5.48 -4.55 6.17
N MET A 129 -5.37 -3.26 6.47
CA MET A 129 -6.51 -2.40 6.73
C MET A 129 -6.97 -1.73 5.45
N ASP A 130 -8.29 -1.60 5.28
CA ASP A 130 -8.87 -0.88 4.15
C ASP A 130 -8.52 0.61 4.21
N ILE A 131 -8.39 1.24 3.05
CA ILE A 131 -8.19 2.69 2.92
C ILE A 131 -9.21 3.23 1.92
N ASP A 132 -10.03 4.19 2.34
CA ASP A 132 -11.02 4.81 1.45
C ASP A 132 -10.32 5.52 0.29
N ASN A 133 -10.75 5.23 -0.94
CA ASN A 133 -10.09 5.74 -2.13
C ASN A 133 -10.22 7.27 -2.20
N PRO A 134 -9.11 8.03 -2.33
CA PRO A 134 -9.13 9.47 -2.30
C PRO A 134 -9.89 10.07 -3.49
N VAL A 135 -9.82 9.44 -4.67
CA VAL A 135 -10.55 9.87 -5.87
C VAL A 135 -12.05 9.72 -5.67
N HIS A 136 -12.51 8.55 -5.21
CA HIS A 136 -13.94 8.34 -4.93
C HIS A 136 -14.46 9.30 -3.87
N THR A 137 -13.64 9.61 -2.85
CA THR A 137 -13.97 10.61 -1.84
C THR A 137 -14.15 12.01 -2.44
N ILE A 138 -13.21 12.45 -3.29
CA ILE A 138 -13.28 13.77 -3.93
C ILE A 138 -14.50 13.85 -4.85
N GLU A 139 -14.73 12.85 -5.70
CA GLU A 139 -15.84 12.83 -6.67
C GLU A 139 -17.22 12.81 -5.98
N ARG A 140 -17.32 12.15 -4.82
CA ARG A 140 -18.53 12.11 -3.99
C ARG A 140 -18.83 13.47 -3.36
N ASP A 141 -17.82 14.14 -2.82
CA ASP A 141 -18.02 15.30 -1.94
C ASP A 141 -17.82 16.66 -2.64
N PHE A 142 -17.25 16.69 -3.84
CA PHE A 142 -16.95 17.92 -4.59
C PHE A 142 -17.43 17.87 -6.04
N LYS A 143 -17.87 19.02 -6.54
CA LYS A 143 -18.11 19.27 -7.97
C LYS A 143 -17.03 20.18 -8.51
N ILE A 144 -16.33 19.72 -9.55
CA ILE A 144 -15.22 20.46 -10.16
C ILE A 144 -15.67 20.96 -11.53
N SER A 145 -15.26 22.18 -11.88
CA SER A 145 -15.46 22.75 -13.21
C SER A 145 -14.31 23.67 -13.57
N ALA A 146 -13.98 23.73 -14.85
CA ALA A 146 -12.93 24.61 -15.35
C ALA A 146 -13.34 25.23 -16.70
N THR A 147 -12.85 26.43 -16.93
CA THR A 147 -12.87 27.11 -18.23
C THR A 147 -11.43 27.47 -18.60
N ALA A 148 -11.20 27.99 -19.79
CA ALA A 148 -9.87 28.51 -20.16
C ALA A 148 -9.34 29.60 -19.20
N LYS A 149 -10.20 30.25 -18.40
CA LYS A 149 -9.83 31.36 -17.51
C LYS A 149 -9.93 31.05 -16.03
N THR A 150 -10.78 30.11 -15.62
CA THR A 150 -11.11 29.92 -14.20
C THR A 150 -11.25 28.45 -13.84
N ILE A 151 -10.85 28.09 -12.63
CA ILE A 151 -11.13 26.79 -12.00
C ILE A 151 -12.07 27.02 -10.84
N GLN A 152 -13.06 26.15 -10.67
CA GLN A 152 -13.96 26.16 -9.52
C GLN A 152 -14.10 24.77 -8.94
N VAL A 153 -13.95 24.67 -7.63
CA VAL A 153 -14.26 23.47 -6.84
C VAL A 153 -15.38 23.83 -5.88
N LYS A 154 -16.49 23.11 -5.92
CA LYS A 154 -17.65 23.33 -5.06
C LYS A 154 -17.82 22.14 -4.13
N GLY A 155 -17.61 22.36 -2.84
CA GLY A 155 -17.97 21.41 -1.78
C GLY A 155 -19.35 21.71 -1.20
N ARG A 156 -19.72 21.04 -0.11
CA ARG A 156 -21.02 21.23 0.55
C ARG A 156 -21.26 22.64 1.08
N LYS A 157 -20.24 23.25 1.69
CA LYS A 157 -20.34 24.55 2.38
C LYS A 157 -19.47 25.65 1.78
N HIS A 158 -18.57 25.29 0.85
CA HIS A 158 -17.52 26.18 0.36
C HIS A 158 -17.41 26.10 -1.15
N LEU A 159 -16.98 27.21 -1.74
CA LEU A 159 -16.69 27.35 -3.16
C LEU A 159 -15.31 27.98 -3.30
N TRP A 160 -14.38 27.22 -3.86
CA TRP A 160 -13.04 27.69 -4.20
C TRP A 160 -13.03 28.11 -5.66
N LYS A 161 -12.40 29.26 -5.95
CA LYS A 161 -12.21 29.77 -7.30
C LYS A 161 -10.81 30.33 -7.46
N ALA A 162 -10.17 30.01 -8.57
CA ALA A 162 -8.88 30.56 -8.95
C ALA A 162 -8.82 30.83 -10.47
N ALA A 163 -7.82 31.59 -10.90
CA ALA A 163 -7.48 31.68 -12.31
C ALA A 163 -7.04 30.30 -12.83
N ASN A 164 -7.29 29.99 -14.11
CA ASN A 164 -6.76 28.79 -14.73
C ASN A 164 -5.40 29.10 -15.38
N PRO A 165 -4.27 28.73 -14.75
CA PRO A 165 -2.96 28.99 -15.34
C PRO A 165 -2.67 28.12 -16.56
N CYS A 166 -3.44 27.04 -16.77
CA CYS A 166 -3.30 26.15 -17.92
C CYS A 166 -3.85 26.76 -19.22
N GLY A 167 -4.61 27.87 -19.15
CA GLY A 167 -5.17 28.59 -20.30
C GLY A 167 -6.14 27.79 -21.17
N SER A 168 -6.46 26.55 -20.79
CA SER A 168 -7.27 25.62 -21.56
C SER A 168 -7.84 24.51 -20.67
N THR A 169 -8.78 23.74 -21.22
CA THR A 169 -9.42 22.59 -20.54
C THR A 169 -9.51 21.41 -21.49
N TYR A 170 -8.39 20.70 -21.66
CA TYR A 170 -8.29 19.59 -22.62
C TYR A 170 -9.32 18.49 -22.32
N PHE A 171 -9.50 18.14 -21.05
CA PHE A 171 -10.39 17.05 -20.65
C PHE A 171 -11.87 17.43 -20.54
N ARG A 172 -12.30 18.64 -20.97
CA ARG A 172 -13.71 19.05 -21.04
C ARG A 172 -14.54 18.72 -19.78
N ASN A 173 -14.05 19.12 -18.61
CA ASN A 173 -14.66 18.83 -17.29
C ASN A 173 -14.70 17.34 -16.87
N ARG A 174 -13.88 16.48 -17.48
CA ARG A 174 -13.57 15.13 -16.98
C ARG A 174 -12.21 15.21 -16.30
N PHE A 175 -12.15 15.35 -14.99
CA PHE A 175 -10.88 15.58 -14.29
C PHE A 175 -10.28 14.22 -13.90
N PRO A 176 -9.23 13.71 -14.58
CA PRO A 176 -8.70 12.37 -14.32
C PRO A 176 -7.83 12.36 -13.04
N LEU A 177 -8.47 12.49 -11.88
CA LEU A 177 -7.81 12.60 -10.58
C LEU A 177 -6.91 11.39 -10.26
N SER A 178 -7.25 10.20 -10.78
CA SER A 178 -6.45 8.98 -10.62
C SER A 178 -5.08 9.01 -11.30
N GLN A 179 -4.79 10.02 -12.13
CA GLN A 179 -3.48 10.19 -12.75
C GLN A 179 -2.46 10.84 -11.79
N SER A 180 -2.92 11.47 -10.71
CA SER A 180 -2.08 12.19 -9.78
C SER A 180 -2.54 11.89 -8.36
N VAL A 181 -2.25 10.69 -7.87
CA VAL A 181 -2.46 10.26 -6.49
C VAL A 181 -1.09 9.96 -5.89
N ASN A 182 -0.62 10.85 -5.02
CA ASN A 182 0.66 10.73 -4.33
C ASN A 182 0.42 10.48 -2.84
N TRP A 183 0.51 9.21 -2.44
CA TRP A 183 0.51 8.85 -1.03
C TRP A 183 1.85 9.17 -0.38
N LYS A 184 1.79 9.63 0.87
CA LYS A 184 2.94 9.91 1.72
C LYS A 184 2.58 9.79 3.19
N VAL A 185 3.61 9.61 4.02
CA VAL A 185 3.52 9.71 5.47
C VAL A 185 4.11 11.06 5.91
N GLU A 186 3.31 11.87 6.59
CA GLU A 186 3.73 13.17 7.14
C GLU A 186 3.54 13.19 8.67
N GLY A 187 4.65 13.03 9.39
CA GLY A 187 4.60 12.76 10.83
C GLY A 187 3.85 11.45 11.09
N ASN A 188 2.82 11.51 11.94
CA ASN A 188 1.92 10.38 12.22
C ASN A 188 0.63 10.43 11.40
N ASN A 189 0.68 10.90 10.15
CA ASN A 189 -0.51 10.95 9.29
C ASN A 189 -0.22 10.31 7.94
N LEU A 190 -1.17 9.50 7.48
CA LEU A 190 -1.26 9.09 6.10
C LEU A 190 -1.96 10.19 5.31
N VAL A 191 -1.34 10.63 4.23
CA VAL A 191 -1.79 11.73 3.40
C VAL A 191 -1.85 11.29 1.94
N ALA A 192 -2.97 11.54 1.28
CA ALA A 192 -3.08 11.50 -0.18
C ALA A 192 -3.04 12.93 -0.72
N ASP A 193 -2.06 13.22 -1.56
CA ASP A 193 -2.00 14.44 -2.35
C ASP A 193 -2.52 14.12 -3.76
N VAL A 194 -3.69 14.66 -4.10
CA VAL A 194 -4.40 14.37 -5.34
C VAL A 194 -4.40 15.58 -6.26
N GLY A 195 -3.67 15.48 -7.37
CA GLY A 195 -3.58 16.52 -8.37
C GLY A 195 -4.86 16.68 -9.19
N LEU A 196 -5.29 17.93 -9.38
CA LEU A 196 -6.37 18.28 -10.28
C LEU A 196 -5.84 18.41 -11.71
N THR A 197 -5.76 17.29 -12.43
CA THR A 197 -5.30 17.31 -13.83
C THR A 197 -6.34 17.98 -14.75
N ILE A 198 -5.98 19.09 -15.41
CA ILE A 198 -6.87 19.82 -16.33
C ILE A 198 -6.46 19.66 -17.79
N THR A 199 -5.15 19.50 -18.03
CA THR A 199 -4.57 19.17 -19.35
C THR A 199 -3.53 18.07 -19.19
N SER A 200 -3.03 17.53 -20.31
CA SER A 200 -1.95 16.53 -20.29
C SER A 200 -0.62 17.05 -19.72
N ASN A 201 -0.49 18.36 -19.53
CA ASN A 201 0.74 19.03 -19.14
C ASN A 201 0.55 20.09 -18.04
N CYS A 202 -0.58 20.11 -17.35
CA CYS A 202 -0.87 21.12 -16.33
C CYS A 202 -1.79 20.57 -15.22
N VAL A 203 -1.28 20.65 -13.99
CA VAL A 203 -1.95 20.32 -12.73
C VAL A 203 -1.92 21.59 -11.86
N PRO A 204 -2.91 22.48 -11.99
CA PRO A 204 -2.87 23.81 -11.37
C PRO A 204 -3.14 23.81 -9.86
N GLY A 205 -3.51 22.68 -9.29
CA GLY A 205 -3.91 22.55 -7.89
C GLY A 205 -4.33 21.12 -7.59
N GLY A 206 -5.06 20.93 -6.49
CA GLY A 206 -5.46 19.60 -6.06
C GLY A 206 -6.15 19.56 -4.70
N PHE A 207 -6.09 18.39 -4.10
CA PHE A 207 -6.68 18.06 -2.81
C PHE A 207 -5.64 17.40 -1.92
N ILE A 208 -5.56 17.82 -0.66
CA ILE A 208 -4.77 17.14 0.37
C ILE A 208 -5.74 16.45 1.32
N LEU A 209 -5.73 15.12 1.33
CA LEU A 209 -6.59 14.31 2.19
C LEU A 209 -5.74 13.71 3.31
N LYS A 210 -6.11 14.01 4.56
CA LYS A 210 -5.49 13.39 5.74
C LYS A 210 -6.41 12.29 6.26
N TYR A 211 -5.85 11.12 6.53
CA TYR A 211 -6.62 9.94 6.92
C TYR A 211 -6.62 9.72 8.45
N LYS A 212 -7.62 8.98 8.93
CA LYS A 212 -7.68 8.39 10.27
C LYS A 212 -8.41 7.06 10.23
N GLN A 213 -8.09 6.19 11.18
CA GLN A 213 -8.83 4.94 11.36
C GLN A 213 -10.26 5.21 11.87
N ARG A 214 -11.23 4.46 11.34
CA ARG A 214 -12.60 4.36 11.83
C ARG A 214 -13.07 2.91 11.69
N GLY A 215 -12.94 2.14 12.76
CA GLY A 215 -13.14 0.69 12.70
C GLY A 215 -12.04 0.04 11.85
N GLU A 216 -12.42 -0.77 10.88
CA GLU A 216 -11.50 -1.54 10.03
C GLU A 216 -11.02 -0.78 8.77
N ILE A 217 -11.36 0.51 8.65
CA ILE A 217 -11.02 1.33 7.48
C ILE A 217 -10.38 2.66 7.87
N TYR A 218 -9.38 3.09 7.12
CA TYR A 218 -8.85 4.45 7.15
C TYR A 218 -9.65 5.35 6.20
N ILE A 219 -10.28 6.39 6.74
CA ILE A 219 -11.09 7.34 5.98
C ILE A 219 -10.51 8.75 6.06
N ALA A 220 -10.76 9.57 5.05
CA ALA A 220 -10.38 10.97 5.07
C ALA A 220 -11.07 11.71 6.22
N LYS A 221 -10.29 12.26 7.16
CA LYS A 221 -10.78 13.12 8.26
C LYS A 221 -10.83 14.59 7.88
N GLN A 222 -9.96 15.00 6.98
CA GLN A 222 -9.78 16.36 6.53
C GLN A 222 -9.42 16.34 5.05
N ILE A 223 -10.02 17.27 4.31
CA ILE A 223 -9.77 17.47 2.88
C ILE A 223 -9.55 18.96 2.68
N ASP A 224 -8.33 19.33 2.32
CA ASP A 224 -7.96 20.70 1.99
C ASP A 224 -7.92 20.85 0.47
N VAL A 225 -8.54 21.91 -0.05
CA VAL A 225 -8.51 22.24 -1.48
C VAL A 225 -7.44 23.30 -1.73
N ASN A 226 -6.53 23.03 -2.66
CA ASN A 226 -5.48 23.97 -3.06
C ASN A 226 -5.67 24.34 -4.54
N LEU A 227 -5.97 25.60 -4.84
CA LEU A 227 -6.18 26.15 -6.19
C LEU A 227 -5.36 27.41 -6.42
#